data_AF-A0A8T4GV45-F1
#
_entry.id   AF-A0A8T4GV45-F1
#
_cell.length_a   1.000
_cell.length_b   1.000
_cell.length_c   1.000
_cell.angle_alpha   90.00
_cell.angle_beta   90.00
_cell.angle_gamma   90.00
#
_symmetry.space_group_name_H-M   'P 1'
#
loop_
_entity.id
_entity.type
_entity.pdbx_description
1 polymer ?
#
loop_
_entity_poly.entity_id
_entity_poly.type
_entity_poly.pdbx_seq_one_letter_code
_entity_poly.pdbx_strand_id
1 'polypeptide(L)'
;MSTFETVMTYVGGGVSLFGLAFAATFVGYRSADPLVESFFGPLSIVVRLVGVAVGLCLVAIGLRVAVQLGDEERVAAAFENGEE
;
A
#
# COMPACT_ATOMS: atom_id res chain seq x y z
N MET A 1 -8.60 16.83 -14.37
CA MET A 1 -7.90 15.55 -14.13
C MET A 1 -7.60 14.86 -15.46
N SER A 2 -6.33 14.60 -15.74
CA SER A 2 -5.87 13.88 -16.93
C SER A 2 -6.06 12.36 -16.76
N THR A 3 -6.22 11.63 -17.87
CA THR A 3 -6.33 10.16 -17.85
C THR A 3 -5.13 9.50 -17.17
N PHE A 4 -3.95 10.13 -17.26
CA PHE A 4 -2.72 9.67 -16.62
C PHE A 4 -2.78 9.78 -15.09
N GLU A 5 -3.24 10.91 -14.55
CA GLU A 5 -3.41 11.10 -13.10
C GLU A 5 -4.42 10.11 -12.51
N THR A 6 -5.55 9.92 -13.20
CA THR A 6 -6.57 8.95 -12.76
C THR A 6 -5.98 7.54 -12.65
N VAL A 7 -5.21 7.11 -13.65
CA VAL A 7 -4.54 5.79 -13.64
C VAL A 7 -3.53 5.71 -12.50
N MET A 8 -2.70 6.73 -12.31
CA MET A 8 -1.66 6.74 -11.27
C MET A 8 -2.26 6.73 -9.85
N THR A 9 -3.38 7.41 -9.61
CA THR A 9 -4.12 7.36 -8.34
C THR A 9 -4.68 5.96 -8.07
N TYR A 10 -5.30 5.32 -9.06
CA TYR A 10 -5.78 3.93 -8.89
C TYR A 10 -4.65 2.93 -8.69
N VAL A 11 -3.52 3.12 -9.37
CA VAL A 11 -2.33 2.27 -9.19
C VAL A 11 -1.74 2.48 -7.79
N GLY A 12 -1.58 3.71 -7.31
CA GLY A 12 -1.09 4.01 -5.96
C GLY A 12 -2.01 3.46 -4.86
N GLY A 13 -3.32 3.61 -5.04
CA GLY A 13 -4.34 3.00 -4.17
C GLY A 13 -4.29 1.47 -4.19
N GLY A 14 -4.16 0.85 -5.37
CA GLY A 14 -4.05 -0.60 -5.51
C GLY A 14 -2.79 -1.16 -4.86
N VAL A 15 -1.65 -0.51 -5.06
CA VAL A 15 -0.36 -0.90 -4.47
C VAL A 15 -0.40 -0.79 -2.94
N SER A 16 -1.04 0.24 -2.39
CA SER A 16 -1.15 0.40 -0.94
C SER A 16 -2.09 -0.64 -0.31
N LEU A 17 -3.24 -0.95 -0.93
CA LEU A 17 -4.12 -2.03 -0.48
C LEU A 17 -3.44 -3.40 -0.57
N PHE A 18 -2.69 -3.66 -1.65
CA PHE A 18 -1.94 -4.90 -1.80
C PHE A 18 -0.83 -5.03 -0.76
N GLY A 19 -0.06 -3.96 -0.52
CA GLY A 19 0.97 -3.93 0.52
C GLY A 19 0.40 -4.19 1.92
N LEU A 20 -0.78 -3.66 2.22
CA LEU A 20 -1.48 -3.88 3.49
C LEU A 20 -1.96 -5.33 3.62
N ALA A 21 -2.57 -5.88 2.59
CA ALA A 21 -3.02 -7.28 2.57
C ALA A 21 -1.84 -8.26 2.72
N PHE A 22 -0.71 -7.94 2.08
CA PHE A 22 0.53 -8.69 2.19
C PHE A 22 1.11 -8.62 3.61
N ALA A 23 1.20 -7.43 4.21
CA ALA A 23 1.64 -7.29 5.60
C ALA A 23 0.72 -8.08 6.56
N ALA A 24 -0.60 -7.98 6.36
CA ALA A 24 -1.61 -8.65 7.19
C ALA A 24 -1.50 -10.18 7.12
N THR A 25 -1.13 -10.76 5.98
CA THR A 25 -0.93 -12.22 5.85
C THR A 25 0.25 -12.72 6.67
N PHE A 26 1.36 -11.99 6.73
CA PHE A 26 2.53 -12.37 7.56
C PHE A 26 2.30 -12.14 9.05
N VAL A 27 1.53 -11.12 9.44
CA VAL A 27 1.07 -10.91 10.83
C VAL A 27 0.07 -12.00 11.23
N GLY A 28 -0.90 -12.30 10.38
CA GLY A 28 -2.00 -13.23 10.61
C GLY A 28 -1.61 -14.71 10.59
N TYR A 29 -0.42 -15.05 10.06
CA TYR A 29 0.11 -16.43 10.01
C TYR A 29 0.21 -17.10 11.39
N ARG A 30 0.06 -16.36 12.51
CA ARG A 30 0.05 -16.94 13.87
C ARG A 30 -1.36 -17.35 14.31
N SER A 31 -2.39 -16.74 13.73
CA SER A 31 -3.78 -16.91 14.15
C SER A 31 -4.61 -17.74 13.19
N ALA A 32 -4.16 -17.96 11.95
CA ALA A 32 -5.04 -18.45 10.89
C ALA A 32 -4.98 -19.95 10.57
N ASP A 33 -3.85 -20.68 10.66
CA ASP A 33 -3.83 -22.01 10.01
C ASP A 33 -2.92 -23.09 10.64
N PRO A 34 -3.49 -24.08 11.37
CA PRO A 34 -2.84 -25.37 11.61
C PRO A 34 -2.59 -26.16 10.31
N LEU A 35 -3.33 -25.87 9.23
CA LEU A 35 -3.12 -26.50 7.92
C LEU A 35 -1.84 -26.02 7.25
N VAL A 36 -1.54 -24.73 7.30
CA VAL A 36 -0.35 -24.17 6.65
C VAL A 36 0.93 -24.56 7.39
N GLU A 37 0.88 -24.69 8.72
CA GLU A 37 1.99 -25.23 9.52
C GLU A 37 2.36 -26.66 9.09
N SER A 38 1.39 -27.47 8.66
CA SER A 38 1.61 -28.85 8.18
C SER A 38 2.27 -28.94 6.79
N PHE A 39 2.10 -27.94 5.93
CA PHE A 39 2.66 -27.95 4.57
C PHE A 39 4.00 -27.22 4.45
N PHE A 40 4.20 -26.14 5.22
CA PHE A 40 5.36 -25.26 5.07
C PHE A 40 6.31 -25.26 6.27
N GLY A 41 5.95 -25.95 7.36
CA GLY A 41 6.69 -25.90 8.62
C GLY A 41 6.59 -24.54 9.31
N PRO A 42 7.19 -24.39 10.51
CA PRO A 42 7.15 -23.13 11.25
C PRO A 42 7.94 -22.06 10.50
N LEU A 43 7.23 -21.03 10.00
CA LEU A 43 7.86 -19.90 9.36
C LEU A 43 8.77 -19.17 10.37
N SER A 44 10.04 -18.99 10.02
CA SER A 44 10.99 -18.29 10.88
C SER A 44 10.51 -16.86 11.18
N ILE A 45 10.71 -16.42 12.42
CA ILE A 45 10.39 -15.05 12.87
C ILE A 45 11.03 -14.00 11.95
N VAL A 46 12.23 -14.27 11.43
CA VAL A 46 12.95 -13.38 10.52
C VAL A 46 12.19 -13.21 9.20
N VAL A 47 11.71 -14.31 8.62
CA VAL A 47 10.95 -14.27 7.35
C VAL A 47 9.64 -13.49 7.53
N ARG A 48 8.99 -13.62 8.68
CA ARG A 48 7.78 -12.87 9.00
C ARG A 48 8.05 -11.37 9.11
N LEU A 49 9.08 -10.99 9.85
CA LEU A 49 9.47 -9.58 9.99
C LEU A 49 9.83 -8.97 8.63
N VAL A 50 10.53 -9.71 7.78
CA VAL A 50 10.84 -9.28 6.41
C VAL A 50 9.56 -9.13 5.57
N GLY A 51 8.65 -10.10 5.62
CA GLY A 51 7.37 -10.01 4.89
C GLY A 51 6.51 -8.81 5.31
N VAL A 52 6.41 -8.56 6.62
CA VAL A 52 5.72 -7.38 7.16
C VAL A 52 6.41 -6.09 6.73
N ALA A 53 7.74 -6.02 6.82
CA ALA A 53 8.50 -4.84 6.41
C ALA A 53 8.32 -4.53 4.92
N VAL A 54 8.35 -5.55 4.06
CA VAL A 54 8.10 -5.40 2.61
C VAL A 54 6.68 -4.89 2.35
N GLY A 55 5.68 -5.46 3.02
CA GLY A 55 4.30 -5.00 2.90
C GLY A 55 4.12 -3.54 3.30
N LEU A 56 4.72 -3.12 4.43
CA LEU A 56 4.69 -1.72 4.87
C LEU A 56 5.42 -0.77 3.91
N CYS A 57 6.53 -1.20 3.31
CA CYS A 57 7.20 -0.43 2.26
C CYS A 57 6.28 -0.20 1.05
N LEU A 58 5.55 -1.23 0.61
CA LEU A 58 4.59 -1.10 -0.50
C LEU A 58 3.44 -0.14 -0.13
N VAL A 59 2.93 -0.20 1.11
CA VAL A 59 1.94 0.76 1.61
C VAL A 59 2.48 2.18 1.53
N ALA A 60 3.69 2.42 2.04
CA ALA A 60 4.30 3.74 2.06
C ALA A 60 4.54 4.30 0.65
N ILE A 61 4.96 3.46 -0.29
CA ILE A 61 5.15 3.84 -1.71
C ILE A 61 3.80 4.18 -2.35
N GLY A 62 2.78 3.33 -2.17
CA GLY A 62 1.44 3.57 -2.70
C GLY A 62 0.82 4.86 -2.14
N LEU A 63 0.98 5.12 -0.84
CA LEU A 63 0.53 6.37 -0.21
C LEU A 63 1.29 7.59 -0.75
N ARG A 64 2.62 7.50 -0.90
CA ARG A 64 3.44 8.59 -1.45
C ARG A 64 2.97 9.01 -2.83
N VAL A 65 2.67 8.05 -3.71
CA VAL A 65 2.16 8.31 -5.05
C VAL A 65 0.77 8.96 -4.98
N ALA A 66 -0.12 8.44 -4.14
CA ALA A 66 -1.47 9.01 -3.98
C ALA A 66 -1.46 10.44 -3.41
N VAL A 67 -0.58 10.74 -2.45
CA VAL A 67 -0.48 12.05 -1.80
C VAL A 67 0.14 13.10 -2.72
N GLN A 68 1.19 12.76 -3.48
CA GLN A 68 1.81 13.71 -4.41
C GLN A 68 0.82 14.23 -5.47
N LEU A 69 -0.05 13.35 -5.97
CA LEU A 69 -1.10 13.73 -6.92
C LEU A 69 -2.21 14.58 -6.27
N GLY A 70 -2.53 14.32 -5.00
CA GLY A 70 -3.52 15.11 -4.25
C GLY A 70 -3.04 16.53 -3.92
N ASP A 71 -1.75 16.71 -3.65
CA ASP A 71 -1.17 18.05 -3.44
C ASP A 71 -1.14 18.86 -4.74
N GLU A 72 -0.89 18.23 -5.89
CA GLU A 72 -0.99 18.90 -7.20
C GLU A 72 -2.43 19.37 -7.50
N GLU A 73 -3.45 18.55 -7.21
CA GLU A 73 -4.86 18.97 -7.33
C GLU A 73 -5.21 20.14 -6.41
N ARG A 74 -4.72 20.12 -5.15
CA ARG A 74 -4.97 21.22 -4.20
C ARG A 74 -4.30 22.51 -4.61
N VAL A 75 -3.10 22.44 -5.19
CA VAL A 75 -2.38 23.60 -5.72
C VAL A 75 -3.08 24.13 -6.97
N ALA A 76 -3.48 23.26 -7.91
CA ALA A 76 -4.23 23.66 -9.10
C ALA A 76 -5.56 24.34 -8.74
N ALA A 77 -6.32 23.77 -7.81
CA ALA A 77 -7.56 24.36 -7.31
C ALA A 77 -7.35 25.70 -6.58
N ALA A 78 -6.22 25.87 -5.89
CA ALA A 78 -5.89 27.14 -5.22
C ALA A 78 -5.53 28.25 -6.22
N PHE A 79 -4.93 27.93 -7.37
CA PHE A 79 -4.68 28.90 -8.43
C PHE A 79 -5.98 29.32 -9.14
N GLU A 80 -6.89 28.39 -9.40
CA GLU A 80 -8.17 28.69 -10.08
C GLU A 80 -9.11 29.57 -9.22
N ASN A 81 -9.13 29.38 -7.90
CA ASN A 81 -9.93 30.20 -6.97
C ASN A 81 -9.25 31.53 -6.58
N GLY A 82 -8.00 31.78 -6.98
CA GLY A 82 -7.27 33.01 -6.70
C GLY A 82 -7.35 34.06 -7.82
N GLU A 83 -7.92 33.70 -8.96
CA GLU A 83 -8.13 34.58 -10.13
C GLU A 83 -9.54 35.19 -10.20
N GLU A 84 -10.44 34.85 -9.26
CA GLU A 84 -11.72 35.56 -9.01
C GLU A 84 -11.56 36.69 -7.98
#